data_AF-A0AAD9PVX4-F1
#
_entry.id   AF-A0AAD9PVX4-F1
#
_cell.length_a   1.000
_cell.length_b   1.000
_cell.length_c   1.000
_cell.angle_alpha   90.00
_cell.angle_beta   90.00
_cell.angle_gamma   90.00
#
_symmetry.space_group_name_H-M   'P 1'
#
loop_
_entity.id
_entity.type
_entity.pdbx_description
1 polymer ?
#
loop_
_entity_poly.entity_id
_entity_poly.type
_entity_poly.pdbx_seq_one_letter_code
_entity_poly.pdbx_strand_id
1 'polypeptide(L)'
;MPSSPDNKIHQSRLHKGDHIAIERLFGSFWHHAIVEDVETEKDTINVIEYSIYVKEILQDISRPRSPGKAKVMRGKYRLKDGLFLIKHKKCLPADTVVFRARSKLGENEYGLFHNNCEHFAMWCKTGIWSSEQVVNIVEM
;
A
#
# COMPACT_ATOMS: atom_id res chain seq x y z
N MET A 1 12.88 11.41 1.32
CA MET A 1 11.58 11.89 0.81
C MET A 1 11.58 11.64 -0.70
N PRO A 2 10.89 10.61 -1.23
CA PRO A 2 10.65 10.57 -2.65
C PRO A 2 9.60 11.65 -2.99
N SER A 3 9.92 12.40 -4.03
CA SER A 3 9.13 13.45 -4.67
C SER A 3 7.66 13.10 -4.84
N SER A 4 6.79 14.07 -4.54
CA SER A 4 5.36 14.05 -4.89
C SER A 4 5.14 13.51 -6.31
N PRO A 5 4.14 12.63 -6.53
CA PRO A 5 3.82 12.17 -7.87
C PRO A 5 3.17 13.30 -8.66
N ASP A 6 3.99 14.13 -9.31
CA ASP A 6 3.59 14.95 -10.45
C ASP A 6 3.26 14.02 -11.62
N ASN A 7 2.04 13.51 -11.62
CA ASN A 7 1.35 13.00 -12.79
C ASN A 7 -0.13 12.89 -12.43
N LYS A 8 -0.94 13.86 -12.86
CA LYS A 8 -2.39 13.67 -12.98
C LYS A 8 -2.60 12.56 -14.01
N ILE A 9 -2.81 11.33 -13.53
CA ILE A 9 -3.04 10.16 -14.39
C ILE A 9 -4.53 10.09 -14.70
N HIS A 10 -4.86 10.14 -15.99
CA HIS A 10 -6.14 9.68 -16.55
C HIS A 10 -6.51 8.35 -15.92
N GLN A 11 -7.81 8.07 -15.70
CA GLN A 11 -8.38 6.78 -15.27
C GLN A 11 -8.01 5.60 -16.20
N SER A 12 -6.72 5.31 -16.36
CA SER A 12 -6.21 4.12 -17.01
C SER A 12 -6.68 2.97 -16.14
N ARG A 13 -7.49 2.07 -16.72
CA ARG A 13 -8.07 0.89 -16.08
C ARG A 13 -7.10 0.32 -15.06
N LEU A 14 -7.46 0.39 -13.78
CA LEU A 14 -6.76 -0.34 -12.74
C LEU A 14 -6.91 -1.83 -13.02
N HIS A 15 -5.85 -2.57 -12.81
CA HIS A 15 -5.85 -4.02 -12.98
C HIS A 15 -5.40 -4.71 -11.70
N LYS A 16 -5.77 -5.98 -11.60
CA LYS A 16 -5.23 -6.90 -10.61
C LYS A 16 -3.69 -6.82 -10.57
N GLY A 17 -3.13 -6.76 -9.37
CA GLY A 17 -1.70 -6.70 -9.12
C GLY A 17 -1.09 -5.31 -9.30
N ASP A 18 -1.87 -4.26 -9.55
CA ASP A 18 -1.37 -2.89 -9.55
C ASP A 18 -0.99 -2.44 -8.14
N HIS A 19 0.10 -1.69 -8.05
CA HIS A 19 0.50 -0.99 -6.84
C HIS A 19 -0.10 0.40 -6.93
N ILE A 20 -0.97 0.74 -5.98
CA ILE A 20 -1.60 2.05 -5.90
C ILE A 20 -1.22 2.78 -4.61
N ALA A 21 -1.26 4.11 -4.65
CA ALA A 21 -1.30 4.97 -3.48
C ALA A 21 -2.70 5.60 -3.38
N ILE A 22 -3.24 5.66 -2.17
CA ILE A 22 -4.52 6.28 -1.84
C ILE A 22 -4.26 7.49 -0.95
N GLU A 23 -4.85 8.62 -1.29
CA GLU A 23 -4.80 9.82 -0.44
C GLU A 23 -5.69 9.63 0.81
N ARG A 24 -5.09 9.73 2.01
CA ARG A 24 -5.81 9.68 3.31
C ARG A 24 -5.63 11.00 4.08
N LEU A 25 -6.66 11.39 4.85
CA LEU A 25 -6.68 12.55 5.76
C LEU A 25 -6.22 13.87 5.09
N PHE A 26 -6.96 14.34 4.08
CA PHE A 26 -6.71 15.63 3.40
C PHE A 26 -5.24 15.81 2.93
N GLY A 27 -4.67 14.79 2.27
CA GLY A 27 -3.33 14.88 1.68
C GLY A 27 -2.16 14.69 2.65
N SER A 28 -2.41 14.38 3.92
CA SER A 28 -1.34 14.22 4.92
C SER A 28 -0.61 12.88 4.83
N PHE A 29 -1.19 11.87 4.16
CA PHE A 29 -0.61 10.53 4.09
C PHE A 29 -0.99 9.79 2.80
N TRP A 30 0.03 9.32 2.06
CA TRP A 30 -0.13 8.39 0.94
C TRP A 30 -0.14 6.93 1.42
N HIS A 31 -1.26 6.23 1.26
CA HIS A 31 -1.38 4.83 1.68
C HIS A 31 -1.18 3.87 0.52
N HIS A 32 -0.19 2.98 0.64
CA HIS A 32 0.17 2.06 -0.44
C HIS A 32 -0.56 0.72 -0.30
N ALA A 33 -1.10 0.22 -1.41
CA ALA A 33 -1.84 -1.03 -1.46
C ALA A 33 -1.61 -1.78 -2.78
N ILE A 34 -1.91 -3.08 -2.77
CA ILE A 34 -1.93 -3.94 -3.96
C ILE A 34 -3.37 -4.25 -4.34
N VAL A 35 -3.74 -3.98 -5.59
CA VAL A 35 -5.06 -4.34 -6.12
C VAL A 35 -5.19 -5.85 -6.20
N GLU A 36 -6.12 -6.41 -5.43
CA GLU A 36 -6.47 -7.84 -5.48
C GLU A 36 -7.48 -8.10 -6.60
N ASP A 37 -8.46 -7.21 -6.76
CA ASP A 37 -9.53 -7.33 -7.75
C ASP A 37 -10.20 -5.97 -8.03
N VAL A 38 -10.79 -5.83 -9.23
CA VAL A 38 -11.49 -4.61 -9.67
C VAL A 38 -12.92 -4.98 -10.10
N GLU A 39 -13.90 -4.59 -9.30
CA GLU A 39 -15.32 -4.80 -9.56
C GLU A 39 -15.89 -3.59 -10.32
N THR A 40 -15.73 -3.57 -11.65
CA THR A 40 -16.13 -2.42 -12.50
C THR A 40 -17.62 -2.09 -12.40
N GLU A 41 -18.48 -3.09 -12.29
CA GLU A 41 -19.93 -2.90 -12.17
C GLU A 41 -20.32 -2.19 -10.87
N LYS A 42 -19.51 -2.36 -9.81
CA LYS A 42 -19.76 -1.80 -8.49
C LYS A 42 -18.90 -0.59 -8.18
N ASP A 43 -18.14 -0.08 -9.15
CA ASP A 43 -17.24 1.07 -8.97
C ASP A 43 -16.27 0.87 -7.79
N THR A 44 -15.85 -0.39 -7.54
CA THR A 44 -15.16 -0.80 -6.32
C THR A 44 -13.87 -1.52 -6.64
N ILE A 45 -12.83 -1.25 -5.85
CA ILE A 45 -11.58 -2.02 -5.84
C ILE A 45 -11.41 -2.75 -4.52
N ASN A 46 -10.98 -4.00 -4.62
CA ASN A 46 -10.54 -4.79 -3.49
C ASN A 46 -9.02 -4.79 -3.47
N VAL A 47 -8.43 -4.48 -2.31
CA VAL A 47 -6.98 -4.38 -2.18
C VAL A 47 -6.48 -5.17 -0.98
N ILE A 48 -5.20 -5.50 -1.00
CA ILE A 48 -4.47 -5.99 0.16
C ILE A 48 -3.47 -4.90 0.57
N GLU A 49 -3.50 -4.52 1.84
CA GLU A 49 -2.74 -3.40 2.38
C GLU A 49 -2.22 -3.68 3.78
N TYR A 50 -1.12 -3.04 4.15
CA TYR A 50 -0.60 -3.04 5.51
C TYR A 50 -1.20 -1.83 6.26
N SER A 51 -2.24 -2.05 7.07
CA SER A 51 -3.07 -0.98 7.66
C SER A 51 -3.19 -1.11 9.18
N ILE A 52 -3.39 0.02 9.86
CA ILE A 52 -3.81 0.03 11.27
C ILE A 52 -5.32 -0.22 11.36
N TYR A 53 -5.77 -0.95 12.39
CA TYR A 53 -7.19 -1.17 12.64
C TYR A 53 -7.83 0.12 13.18
N VAL A 54 -8.19 1.07 12.31
CA VAL A 54 -8.76 2.38 12.70
C VAL A 54 -10.11 2.27 13.43
N LYS A 55 -10.82 1.14 13.32
CA LYS A 55 -12.06 0.91 14.09
C LYS A 55 -11.84 0.86 15.60
N GLU A 56 -10.65 0.52 16.08
CA GLU A 56 -10.30 0.60 17.51
C GLU A 56 -9.89 2.01 17.95
N ILE A 57 -9.35 2.84 17.04
CA ILE A 57 -8.90 4.21 17.36
C ILE A 57 -10.08 5.15 17.62
N LEU A 58 -11.22 4.94 16.95
CA LEU A 58 -12.39 5.82 17.06
C LEU A 58 -13.36 5.43 18.18
N GLN A 59 -13.27 4.22 18.75
CA GLN A 59 -14.21 3.76 19.79
C GLN A 59 -13.69 3.94 21.22
N ASP A 60 -12.40 4.19 21.43
CA ASP A 60 -11.77 4.09 22.75
C ASP A 60 -10.99 5.36 23.17
N ILE A 61 -11.60 6.54 22.98
CA ILE A 61 -11.07 7.86 23.40
C ILE A 61 -10.90 8.00 24.92
N SER A 62 -11.22 6.95 25.70
CA SER A 62 -11.22 6.96 27.17
C SER A 62 -10.06 6.19 27.80
N ARG A 63 -9.19 5.52 27.02
CA ARG A 63 -8.06 4.74 27.58
C ARG A 63 -6.74 5.07 26.89
N PRO A 64 -5.72 5.55 27.64
CA PRO A 64 -4.37 5.61 27.10
C PRO A 64 -3.78 4.20 27.15
N ARG A 65 -3.52 3.56 26.00
CA ARG A 65 -2.54 2.46 25.88
C ARG A 65 -2.35 1.95 24.45
N SER A 66 -1.07 1.76 24.12
CA SER A 66 -0.49 0.93 23.06
C SER A 66 -0.83 1.33 21.62
N PRO A 67 0.13 1.83 20.82
CA PRO A 67 -0.11 2.04 19.39
C PRO A 67 -0.52 0.70 18.75
N GLY A 68 -1.72 0.65 18.18
CA GLY A 68 -2.26 -0.57 17.57
C GLY A 68 -1.28 -1.17 16.56
N LYS A 69 -1.06 -2.49 16.63
CA LYS A 69 -0.16 -3.18 15.70
C LYS A 69 -0.78 -3.16 14.30
N ALA A 70 -0.11 -2.53 13.36
CA ALA A 70 -0.51 -2.55 11.96
C ALA A 70 -0.43 -3.98 11.41
N LYS A 71 -1.37 -4.34 10.54
CA LYS A 71 -1.56 -5.71 10.04
C LYS A 71 -1.86 -5.71 8.55
N VAL A 72 -1.37 -6.71 7.83
CA VAL A 72 -1.79 -6.94 6.44
C VAL A 72 -3.22 -7.46 6.41
N MET A 73 -4.08 -6.73 5.70
CA MET A 73 -5.52 -7.00 5.63
C MET A 73 -6.09 -6.65 4.25
N ARG A 74 -7.35 -7.04 4.05
CA ARG A 74 -8.11 -6.61 2.87
C ARG A 74 -8.79 -5.27 3.12
N GLY A 75 -8.66 -4.37 2.17
CA GLY A 75 -9.34 -3.08 2.10
C GLY A 75 -10.29 -3.02 0.91
N LYS A 76 -11.21 -2.05 0.95
CA LYS A 76 -12.16 -1.78 -0.13
C LYS A 76 -12.26 -0.27 -0.36
N TYR A 77 -12.12 0.14 -1.61
CA TYR A 77 -12.18 1.55 -2.02
C TYR A 77 -13.05 1.72 -3.25
N ARG A 78 -13.44 2.95 -3.54
CA ARG A 78 -14.15 3.28 -4.78
C ARG A 78 -13.17 3.73 -5.85
N LEU A 79 -13.45 3.46 -7.12
CA LEU A 79 -12.59 3.92 -8.21
C LEU A 79 -12.52 5.46 -8.30
N LYS A 80 -13.55 6.14 -7.80
CA LYS A 80 -13.59 7.61 -7.71
C LYS A 80 -12.78 8.20 -6.54
N ASP A 81 -12.23 7.36 -5.66
CA ASP A 81 -11.37 7.84 -4.58
C ASP A 81 -10.07 8.40 -5.19
N GLY A 82 -9.31 9.20 -4.43
CA GLY A 82 -8.02 9.74 -4.86
C GLY A 82 -6.96 8.63 -4.98
N LEU A 83 -7.06 7.83 -6.04
CA LEU A 83 -6.22 6.67 -6.33
C LEU A 83 -5.13 7.03 -7.34
N PHE A 84 -3.90 6.61 -7.05
CA PHE A 84 -2.73 6.93 -7.85
C PHE A 84 -1.97 5.65 -8.18
N LEU A 85 -1.77 5.37 -9.46
CA LEU A 85 -1.01 4.20 -9.91
C LEU A 85 0.50 4.45 -9.72
N ILE A 86 1.17 3.56 -9.00
CA ILE A 86 2.61 3.60 -8.80
C ILE A 86 3.31 2.74 -9.85
N LYS A 87 4.13 3.39 -10.68
CA LYS A 87 4.91 2.73 -11.74
C LYS A 87 6.25 2.25 -11.21
N HIS A 88 6.68 1.08 -11.69
CA HIS A 88 7.97 0.46 -11.33
C HIS A 88 8.74 0.09 -12.60
N LYS A 89 10.07 0.11 -12.54
CA LYS A 89 10.92 -0.29 -13.68
C LYS A 89 10.85 -1.79 -13.97
N LYS A 90 10.72 -2.61 -12.94
CA LYS A 90 10.61 -4.07 -13.01
C LYS A 90 9.39 -4.50 -12.19
N CYS A 91 8.53 -5.31 -12.79
CA CYS A 91 7.29 -5.78 -12.18
C CYS A 91 7.21 -7.30 -12.30
N LEU A 92 6.80 -7.96 -11.22
CA LEU A 92 6.37 -9.34 -11.25
C LEU A 92 5.00 -9.46 -11.97
N PRO A 93 4.66 -10.64 -12.51
CA PRO A 93 3.33 -10.90 -13.08
C PRO A 93 2.22 -10.65 -12.05
N ALA A 94 1.06 -10.18 -12.51
CA ALA A 94 -0.07 -9.80 -11.65
C ALA A 94 -0.47 -10.91 -10.65
N ASP A 95 -0.54 -12.16 -11.11
CA ASP A 95 -0.87 -13.30 -10.24
C ASP A 95 0.19 -13.54 -9.16
N THR A 96 1.47 -13.38 -9.50
CA THR A 96 2.58 -13.47 -8.53
C THR A 96 2.50 -12.35 -7.50
N VAL A 97 2.21 -11.12 -7.93
CA VAL A 97 2.06 -9.96 -7.04
C VAL A 97 0.93 -10.20 -6.04
N VAL A 98 -0.25 -10.61 -6.52
CA VAL A 98 -1.41 -10.90 -5.66
C VAL A 98 -1.17 -12.11 -4.77
N PHE A 99 -0.51 -13.16 -5.27
CA PHE A 99 -0.12 -14.32 -4.46
C PHE A 99 0.76 -13.91 -3.28
N ARG A 100 1.77 -13.08 -3.52
CA ARG A 100 2.67 -12.55 -2.49
C ARG A 100 1.89 -11.71 -1.48
N ALA A 101 1.05 -10.80 -1.93
CA ALA A 101 0.21 -9.99 -1.06
C ALA A 101 -0.69 -10.86 -0.15
N ARG A 102 -1.32 -11.90 -0.73
CA ARG A 102 -2.14 -12.86 0.02
C ARG A 102 -1.35 -13.66 1.05
N SER A 103 -0.13 -14.06 0.73
CA SER A 103 0.74 -14.84 1.65
C SER A 103 1.07 -14.11 2.95
N LYS A 104 0.90 -12.79 2.95
CA LYS A 104 1.20 -11.92 4.09
C LYS A 104 -0.04 -11.50 4.87
N LEU A 105 -1.26 -11.84 4.41
CA LEU A 105 -2.49 -11.57 5.14
C LEU A 105 -2.40 -12.15 6.55
N GLY A 106 -2.60 -11.31 7.57
CA GLY A 106 -2.41 -11.75 8.94
C GLY A 106 -1.17 -11.18 9.63
N GLU A 107 -0.14 -10.85 8.86
CA GLU A 107 1.17 -10.44 9.39
C GLU A 107 1.07 -9.12 10.14
N ASN A 108 1.66 -9.07 11.33
CA ASN A 108 1.66 -7.92 12.25
C ASN A 108 3.03 -7.69 12.91
N GLU A 109 4.10 -8.18 12.26
CA GLU A 109 5.46 -8.25 12.83
C GLU A 109 6.21 -6.91 12.81
N TYR A 110 5.67 -5.86 12.18
CA TYR A 110 6.37 -4.58 12.00
C TYR A 110 5.71 -3.40 12.73
N GLY A 111 6.53 -2.62 13.44
CA GLY A 111 6.18 -1.38 14.11
C GLY A 111 6.12 -0.15 13.18
N LEU A 112 5.13 0.70 13.45
CA LEU A 112 4.78 2.06 12.98
C LEU A 112 5.30 2.66 11.65
N PHE A 113 4.33 2.80 10.72
CA PHE A 113 4.05 3.86 9.72
C PHE A 113 4.86 4.00 8.42
N HIS A 114 4.14 4.49 7.38
CA HIS A 114 4.43 4.72 5.94
C HIS A 114 5.30 3.70 5.22
N ASN A 115 6.52 3.52 5.71
CA ASN A 115 7.50 2.58 5.19
C ASN A 115 6.93 1.17 5.11
N ASN A 116 6.09 0.73 6.08
CA ASN A 116 5.58 -0.64 6.06
C ASN A 116 4.60 -0.89 4.91
N CYS A 117 3.66 0.03 4.62
CA CYS A 117 2.75 -0.16 3.48
C CYS A 117 3.47 0.01 2.15
N GLU A 118 4.41 0.96 2.06
CA GLU A 118 5.22 1.15 0.85
C GLU A 118 6.13 -0.05 0.60
N HIS A 119 6.89 -0.51 1.60
CA HIS A 119 7.74 -1.70 1.52
C HIS A 119 6.92 -2.95 1.20
N PHE A 120 5.77 -3.13 1.85
CA PHE A 120 4.89 -4.25 1.54
C PHE A 120 4.47 -4.26 0.08
N ALA A 121 3.97 -3.12 -0.43
CA ALA A 121 3.52 -3.03 -1.82
C ALA A 121 4.68 -3.12 -2.82
N MET A 122 5.84 -2.53 -2.50
CA MET A 122 7.07 -2.64 -3.29
C MET A 122 7.56 -4.09 -3.37
N TRP A 123 7.63 -4.78 -2.24
CA TRP A 123 8.00 -6.19 -2.15
C TRP A 123 7.03 -7.08 -2.93
N CYS A 124 5.73 -6.84 -2.81
CA CYS A 124 4.74 -7.58 -3.59
C CYS A 124 4.95 -7.35 -5.09
N LYS A 125 5.11 -6.09 -5.53
CA LYS A 125 5.16 -5.72 -6.95
C LYS A 125 6.47 -6.09 -7.63
N THR A 126 7.60 -6.02 -6.92
CA THR A 126 8.94 -6.08 -7.52
C THR A 126 9.76 -7.30 -7.09
N GLY A 127 9.41 -7.96 -5.98
CA GLY A 127 10.25 -9.01 -5.40
C GLY A 127 11.22 -8.53 -4.33
N ILE A 128 11.45 -7.21 -4.24
CA ILE A 128 12.55 -6.63 -3.48
C ILE A 128 12.05 -6.20 -2.09
N TRP A 129 12.66 -6.75 -1.03
CA TRP A 129 12.29 -6.49 0.37
C TRP A 129 12.81 -5.15 0.90
N SER A 130 13.77 -4.55 0.20
CA SER A 130 14.67 -3.58 0.80
C SER A 130 14.45 -2.16 0.26
N SER A 131 14.45 -1.20 1.19
CA SER A 131 15.19 0.07 1.03
C SER A 131 16.64 -0.04 1.56
N GLU A 132 17.17 -1.25 1.65
CA GLU A 132 18.55 -1.59 2.06
C GLU A 132 19.34 -1.95 0.77
N GLN A 133 20.52 -1.44 0.44
CA GLN A 133 21.53 -0.67 1.16
C GLN A 133 22.22 0.17 0.09
N VAL A 134 22.51 1.45 0.33
CA VAL A 134 23.64 2.08 -0.38
C VAL A 134 24.86 1.30 0.06
N VAL A 135 25.25 0.33 -0.76
CA VAL A 135 26.58 -0.27 -0.69
C VAL A 135 27.54 0.80 -1.17
N ASN A 136 28.28 1.34 -0.20
CA ASN A 136 29.51 2.12 -0.32
C ASN A 136 29.45 3.52 -0.96
N ILE A 137 30.01 4.45 -0.18
CA ILE A 137 30.79 5.60 -0.61
C ILE A 137 31.58 5.22 -1.87
N VAL A 138 31.40 5.98 -2.95
CA VAL A 138 32.45 6.14 -3.95
C VAL A 138 32.85 7.60 -3.87
N GLU A 139 33.97 7.87 -3.20
CA GLU A 139 34.75 9.06 -3.50
C GLU A 139 35.17 8.98 -4.97
N MET A 140 34.87 10.03 -5.72
CA MET A 140 35.70 10.52 -6.81
C MET A 140 35.79 12.03 -6.69
#